data_AF-A0A3N4V2E7-F1
#
_entry.id   AF-A0A3N4V2E7-F1
#
_cell.length_a   1.000
_cell.length_b   1.000
_cell.length_c   1.000
_cell.angle_alpha   90.00
_cell.angle_beta   90.00
_cell.angle_gamma   90.00
#
_symmetry.space_group_name_H-M   'P 1'
#
loop_
_entity.id
_entity.type
_entity.pdbx_description
1 polymer ?
#
loop_
_entity_poly.entity_id
_entity_poly.type
_entity_poly.pdbx_seq_one_letter_code
_entity_poly.pdbx_strand_id
1 'polypeptide(L)'
;MIWIARRELALENLVAQEKMAPIKICKNALGDGFPQSDVVVSRQHRIFVQSKIVSRMFGSDGVLVPAKDLTDLPGVEIMRDLNMVTYYHLMCKKHQVIFANGMPSESLYAGIQAIESLGKKPLNSCFQFALC
;
A
#
# COMPACT_ATOMS: atom_id res chain seq x y z
N MET A 1 2.72 -15.13 10.28
CA MET A 1 1.76 -14.02 10.45
C MET A 1 1.46 -13.87 11.93
N ILE A 2 1.61 -12.67 12.51
CA ILE A 2 1.40 -12.44 13.96
C ILE A 2 -0.04 -12.00 14.23
N TRP A 3 -0.58 -11.13 13.38
CA TRP A 3 -1.86 -10.48 13.65
C TRP A 3 -2.49 -9.86 12.40
N ILE A 4 -3.82 -9.76 12.40
CA ILE A 4 -4.62 -9.05 11.41
C ILE A 4 -5.48 -8.02 12.15
N ALA A 5 -5.40 -6.74 11.78
CA ALA A 5 -6.37 -5.73 12.18
C ALA A 5 -7.32 -5.38 11.06
N ARG A 6 -8.51 -4.92 11.46
CA ARG A 6 -9.49 -4.28 10.60
C ARG A 6 -9.71 -2.85 11.08
N ARG A 7 -9.69 -1.89 10.18
CA ARG A 7 -10.03 -0.49 10.46
C ARG A 7 -11.00 0.01 9.42
N GLU A 8 -12.15 0.48 9.85
CA GLU A 8 -13.08 1.22 8.99
C GLU A 8 -12.76 2.71 9.08
N LEU A 9 -12.79 3.39 7.94
CA LEU A 9 -12.65 4.83 7.86
C LEU A 9 -13.81 5.38 7.05
N ALA A 10 -14.58 6.27 7.67
CA ALA A 10 -15.55 7.10 6.99
C ALA A 10 -14.82 8.27 6.33
N LEU A 11 -15.16 8.55 5.07
CA LEU A 11 -14.55 9.58 4.25
C LEU A 11 -15.53 10.76 4.10
N GLU A 12 -15.93 11.30 5.26
CA GLU A 12 -17.11 12.16 5.42
C GLU A 12 -16.93 13.60 4.90
N ASN A 13 -15.68 14.04 4.71
CA ASN A 13 -15.38 15.39 4.20
C ASN A 13 -14.32 15.36 3.08
N LEU A 14 -14.39 16.37 2.21
CA LEU A 14 -13.55 16.49 1.02
C LEU A 14 -12.04 16.47 1.33
N VAL A 15 -11.63 17.05 2.46
CA VAL A 15 -10.21 17.06 2.89
C VAL A 15 -9.73 15.65 3.27
N ALA A 16 -10.57 14.89 3.98
CA ALA A 16 -10.30 13.49 4.29
C ALA A 16 -10.32 12.65 3.01
N GLN A 17 -11.24 12.89 2.08
CA GLN A 17 -11.26 12.24 0.78
C GLN A 17 -9.97 12.53 -0.01
N GLU A 18 -9.50 13.76 -0.11
CA GLU A 18 -8.26 14.07 -0.84
C GLU A 18 -7.02 13.36 -0.25
N LYS A 19 -6.91 13.33 1.08
CA LYS A 19 -5.72 12.78 1.77
C LYS A 19 -5.79 11.30 2.06
N MET A 20 -6.99 10.70 2.11
CA MET A 20 -7.20 9.32 2.53
C MET A 20 -7.88 8.45 1.48
N ALA A 21 -8.39 9.03 0.37
CA ALA A 21 -8.95 8.24 -0.71
C ALA A 21 -7.95 7.18 -1.17
N PRO A 22 -8.36 5.91 -1.21
CA PRO A 22 -7.49 4.83 -1.63
C PRO A 22 -7.13 4.95 -3.10
N ILE A 23 -6.06 4.24 -3.48
CA ILE A 23 -5.59 4.12 -4.86
C ILE A 23 -6.04 2.77 -5.40
N LYS A 24 -6.79 2.79 -6.49
CA LYS A 24 -7.08 1.62 -7.31
C LYS A 24 -5.96 1.45 -8.33
N ILE A 25 -5.44 0.24 -8.44
CA ILE A 25 -4.47 -0.16 -9.46
C ILE A 25 -5.14 -1.26 -10.27
N CYS A 26 -5.47 -0.95 -11.52
CA CYS A 26 -6.12 -1.87 -12.43
C CYS A 26 -5.19 -3.02 -12.82
N LYS A 27 -5.78 -4.15 -13.20
CA LYS A 27 -5.05 -5.27 -13.78
C LYS A 27 -4.07 -4.81 -14.87
N ASN A 28 -2.84 -5.34 -14.85
CA ASN A 28 -1.75 -5.02 -15.78
C ASN A 28 -1.24 -3.56 -15.77
N ALA A 29 -1.68 -2.70 -14.85
CA ALA A 29 -1.28 -1.29 -14.82
C ALA A 29 0.22 -1.07 -14.51
N LEU A 30 0.92 -2.08 -13.95
CA LEU A 30 2.34 -2.00 -13.58
C LEU A 30 3.24 -2.88 -14.46
N GLY A 31 2.72 -3.32 -15.61
CA GLY A 31 3.39 -4.22 -16.55
C GLY A 31 2.58 -5.48 -16.82
N ASP A 32 2.99 -6.23 -17.83
CA ASP A 32 2.28 -7.44 -18.27
C ASP A 32 2.15 -8.45 -17.12
N GLY A 33 0.91 -8.73 -16.73
CA GLY A 33 0.57 -9.66 -15.66
C GLY A 33 0.52 -9.06 -14.25
N PHE A 34 0.75 -7.75 -14.07
CA PHE A 34 0.80 -7.11 -12.75
C PHE A 34 0.00 -5.80 -12.62
N PRO A 35 -0.89 -5.67 -11.62
CA PRO A 35 -1.42 -6.76 -10.79
C PRO A 35 -2.24 -7.77 -11.63
N GLN A 36 -2.45 -8.99 -11.10
CA GLN A 36 -3.20 -10.03 -11.84
C GLN A 36 -4.71 -9.75 -11.90
N SER A 37 -5.20 -8.94 -10.97
CA SER A 37 -6.55 -8.37 -10.94
C SER A 37 -6.47 -6.97 -10.31
N ASP A 38 -7.53 -6.18 -10.45
CA ASP A 38 -7.61 -4.88 -9.79
C ASP A 38 -7.33 -5.02 -8.29
N VAL A 39 -6.58 -4.07 -7.73
CA VAL A 39 -6.24 -4.01 -6.30
C VAL A 39 -6.44 -2.61 -5.79
N VAL A 40 -6.96 -2.48 -4.56
CA VAL A 40 -7.15 -1.20 -3.91
C VAL A 40 -6.25 -1.13 -2.67
N VAL A 41 -5.44 -0.09 -2.61
CA VAL A 41 -4.43 0.09 -1.56
C VAL A 41 -4.51 1.49 -0.96
N SER A 42 -3.98 1.66 0.24
CA SER A 42 -3.77 3.01 0.77
C SER A 42 -2.76 3.79 -0.07
N ARG A 43 -2.88 5.12 -0.04
CA ARG A 43 -1.98 6.07 -0.72
C ARG A 43 -0.49 5.86 -0.42
N GLN A 44 -0.16 5.50 0.83
CA GLN A 44 1.23 5.31 1.27
C GLN A 44 1.72 3.87 1.14
N HIS A 45 0.89 2.96 0.61
CA HIS A 45 1.30 1.58 0.38
C HIS A 45 2.44 1.53 -0.63
N ARG A 46 3.56 0.92 -0.25
CA ARG A 46 4.74 0.82 -1.11
C ARG A 46 4.66 -0.41 -2.00
N ILE A 47 4.72 -0.16 -3.29
CA ILE A 47 4.61 -1.16 -4.34
C ILE A 47 5.97 -1.36 -4.96
N PHE A 48 6.35 -2.62 -5.16
CA PHE A 48 7.60 -2.93 -5.83
C PHE A 48 7.44 -2.73 -7.34
N VAL A 49 8.22 -1.79 -7.88
CA VAL A 49 8.24 -1.45 -9.29
C VAL A 49 9.58 -1.85 -9.88
N GLN A 50 9.53 -2.63 -10.96
CA GLN A 50 10.71 -3.09 -11.69
C GLN A 50 10.60 -2.64 -13.15
N SER A 51 11.63 -1.95 -13.65
CA SER A 51 11.73 -1.58 -15.06
C SER A 51 13.18 -1.27 -15.43
N LYS A 52 13.45 -1.23 -16.74
CA LYS A 52 14.76 -0.78 -17.26
C LYS A 52 15.07 0.66 -16.85
N ILE A 53 14.05 1.51 -16.68
CA ILE A 53 14.21 2.90 -16.25
C ILE A 53 14.66 2.93 -14.78
N VAL A 54 14.01 2.14 -13.92
CA VAL A 54 14.39 2.01 -12.50
C VAL A 54 15.83 1.55 -12.36
N SER A 55 16.22 0.50 -13.08
CA SER A 55 17.61 0.00 -13.08
C SER A 55 18.63 1.07 -13.49
N ARG A 56 18.33 1.86 -14.52
CA ARG A 56 19.20 2.96 -14.97
C ARG A 56 19.28 4.13 -13.99
N MET A 57 18.16 4.50 -13.38
CA MET A 57 18.09 5.68 -12.50
C MET A 57 18.62 5.41 -11.09
N PHE A 58 18.41 4.19 -10.56
CA PHE A 58 18.69 3.86 -9.17
C PHE A 58 19.78 2.79 -8.99
N GLY A 59 20.28 2.18 -10.08
CA GLY A 59 21.28 1.11 -10.01
C GLY A 59 20.77 -0.17 -9.34
N SER A 60 19.46 -0.36 -9.26
CA SER A 60 18.79 -1.48 -8.60
C SER A 60 17.73 -2.11 -9.50
N ASP A 61 17.53 -3.43 -9.40
CA ASP A 61 16.54 -4.14 -10.23
C ASP A 61 15.08 -3.78 -9.93
N GLY A 62 14.80 -3.07 -8.84
CA GLY A 62 13.49 -2.52 -8.55
C GLY A 62 13.51 -1.61 -7.32
N VAL A 63 12.45 -0.82 -7.17
CA VAL A 63 12.29 0.14 -6.06
C VAL A 63 10.89 0.08 -5.48
N LEU A 64 10.76 0.54 -4.23
CA LEU A 64 9.48 0.62 -3.53
C LEU A 64 8.90 2.03 -3.63
N VAL A 65 7.83 2.17 -4.41
CA VAL A 65 7.17 3.46 -4.69
C VAL A 65 5.84 3.54 -3.95
N PRO A 66 5.54 4.62 -3.22
CA PRO A 66 4.21 4.84 -2.65
C PRO A 66 3.14 4.90 -3.75
N ALA A 67 1.99 4.25 -3.55
CA ALA A 67 0.90 4.20 -4.54
C ALA A 67 0.43 5.57 -5.02
N LYS A 68 0.43 6.58 -4.13
CA LYS A 68 0.08 7.97 -4.48
C LYS A 68 1.01 8.61 -5.52
N ASP A 69 2.24 8.12 -5.65
CA ASP A 69 3.23 8.64 -6.58
C ASP A 69 3.19 7.88 -7.93
N LEU A 70 2.26 6.92 -8.06
CA LEU A 70 2.02 6.16 -9.29
C LEU A 70 0.77 6.63 -10.05
N THR A 71 0.06 7.65 -9.56
CA THR A 71 -1.24 8.08 -10.13
C THR A 71 -1.15 8.68 -11.53
N ASP A 72 0.05 8.99 -12.00
CA ASP A 72 0.27 9.44 -13.38
C ASP A 72 0.38 8.25 -14.36
N LEU A 73 0.43 7.01 -13.86
CA LEU A 73 0.44 5.81 -14.69
C LEU A 73 -0.98 5.46 -15.17
N PRO A 74 -1.13 5.03 -16.44
CA PRO A 74 -2.41 4.52 -16.94
C PRO A 74 -2.94 3.37 -16.06
N GLY A 75 -4.22 3.46 -15.65
CA GLY A 75 -4.86 2.44 -14.82
C GLY A 75 -4.53 2.52 -13.33
N VAL A 76 -3.88 3.60 -12.86
CA VAL A 76 -3.70 3.89 -11.43
C VAL A 76 -4.50 5.12 -11.04
N GLU A 77 -5.55 4.94 -10.26
CA GLU A 77 -6.58 5.96 -10.04
C GLU A 77 -6.84 6.20 -8.55
N ILE A 78 -7.06 7.46 -8.18
CA ILE A 78 -7.57 7.80 -6.85
C ILE A 78 -9.08 7.54 -6.84
N MET A 79 -9.55 6.66 -5.95
CA MET A 79 -10.98 6.39 -5.78
C MET A 79 -11.65 7.53 -5.01
N ARG A 80 -12.12 8.52 -5.76
CA ARG A 80 -12.99 9.58 -5.26
C ARG A 80 -14.42 9.03 -5.13
N ASP A 81 -15.25 9.67 -4.32
CA ASP A 81 -16.67 9.30 -4.13
C ASP A 81 -16.91 8.00 -3.32
N LEU A 82 -15.99 7.68 -2.42
CA LEU A 82 -16.21 6.66 -1.40
C LEU A 82 -16.71 7.30 -0.11
N ASN A 83 -17.76 6.72 0.49
CA ASN A 83 -18.27 7.14 1.81
C ASN A 83 -17.54 6.43 2.95
N MET A 84 -17.10 5.20 2.72
CA MET A 84 -16.41 4.37 3.69
C MET A 84 -15.38 3.51 2.98
N VAL A 85 -14.31 3.17 3.70
CA VAL A 85 -13.31 2.21 3.26
C VAL A 85 -12.90 1.33 4.43
N THR A 86 -12.80 0.02 4.19
CA THR A 86 -12.30 -0.93 5.18
C THR A 86 -10.87 -1.29 4.86
N TYR A 87 -10.03 -1.24 5.88
CA TYR A 87 -8.61 -1.50 5.78
C TYR A 87 -8.18 -2.69 6.60
N TYR A 88 -7.39 -3.57 5.99
CA TYR A 88 -6.81 -4.73 6.66
C TYR A 88 -5.30 -4.59 6.84
N HIS A 89 -4.86 -4.75 8.10
CA HIS A 89 -3.49 -4.59 8.55
C HIS A 89 -2.86 -5.95 8.92
N LEU A 90 -1.83 -6.39 8.18
CA LEU A 90 -1.18 -7.69 8.34
C LEU A 90 0.22 -7.58 8.96
N MET A 91 0.44 -7.93 10.23
CA MET A 91 1.76 -7.80 10.87
C MET A 91 2.60 -9.09 10.81
N CYS A 92 3.88 -8.97 10.42
CA CYS A 92 4.85 -10.06 10.34
C CYS A 92 6.02 -9.87 11.32
N LYS A 93 6.66 -10.96 11.78
CA LYS A 93 7.80 -10.94 12.73
C LYS A 93 9.08 -10.37 12.15
N LYS A 94 9.19 -10.35 10.82
CA LYS A 94 10.33 -9.85 10.04
C LYS A 94 9.76 -9.15 8.82
N HIS A 95 10.57 -8.30 8.20
CA HIS A 95 10.30 -7.79 6.85
C HIS A 95 10.18 -8.96 5.89
N GLN A 96 9.10 -8.99 5.12
CA GLN A 96 8.76 -9.96 4.09
C GLN A 96 8.17 -9.21 2.90
N VAL A 97 8.28 -9.78 1.70
CA VAL A 97 7.47 -9.35 0.57
C VAL A 97 6.15 -10.11 0.65
N ILE A 98 5.03 -9.41 0.57
CA ILE A 98 3.69 -10.02 0.50
C ILE A 98 3.12 -9.80 -0.90
N PHE A 99 2.19 -10.66 -1.31
CA PHE A 99 1.54 -10.55 -2.62
C PHE A 99 0.11 -10.09 -2.44
N ALA A 100 -0.23 -8.96 -3.05
CA ALA A 100 -1.58 -8.42 -3.10
C ALA A 100 -2.14 -8.61 -4.51
N ASN A 101 -3.10 -9.52 -4.68
CA ASN A 101 -3.64 -9.86 -6.00
C ASN A 101 -2.54 -10.13 -7.06
N GLY A 102 -1.52 -10.89 -6.65
CA GLY A 102 -0.37 -11.24 -7.49
C GLY A 102 0.71 -10.16 -7.60
N MET A 103 0.50 -8.95 -7.10
CA MET A 103 1.50 -7.88 -7.10
C MET A 103 2.42 -7.96 -5.87
N PRO A 104 3.76 -7.99 -6.04
CA PRO A 104 4.68 -7.91 -4.93
C PRO A 104 4.59 -6.53 -4.26
N SER A 105 4.28 -6.52 -2.96
CA SER A 105 4.28 -5.32 -2.15
C SER A 105 5.04 -5.53 -0.84
N GLU A 106 5.54 -4.43 -0.29
CA GLU A 106 6.34 -4.49 0.93
C GLU A 106 5.50 -4.90 2.13
N SER A 107 6.03 -5.74 3.03
CA SER A 107 5.52 -5.79 4.40
C SER A 107 6.11 -4.65 5.24
N LEU A 108 5.29 -3.93 6.01
CA LEU A 108 5.78 -2.97 7.00
C LEU A 108 6.80 -3.63 7.95
N TYR A 109 7.99 -3.03 8.02
CA TYR A 109 9.00 -3.27 9.05
C TYR A 109 9.15 -2.00 9.88
N ALA A 110 8.71 -2.03 11.13
CA ALA A 110 9.00 -0.97 12.08
C ALA A 110 10.47 -1.08 12.52
N GLY A 111 11.27 -0.05 12.28
CA GLY A 111 12.65 -0.01 12.76
C GLY A 111 12.74 -0.05 14.30
N ILE A 112 13.89 -0.46 14.84
CA ILE A 112 14.10 -0.66 16.29
C ILE A 112 13.71 0.58 17.11
N GLN A 113 13.98 1.80 16.61
CA GLN A 113 13.60 3.06 17.26
C GLN A 113 12.08 3.29 17.30
N ALA A 114 11.33 2.80 16.30
CA ALA A 114 9.88 2.78 16.36
C ALA A 114 9.41 1.76 17.42
N ILE A 115 10.05 0.59 17.51
CA ILE A 115 9.74 -0.44 18.52
C ILE A 115 10.02 0.04 19.96
N GLU A 116 11.10 0.79 20.19
CA GLU A 116 11.50 1.28 21.52
C GLU A 116 10.70 2.49 22.00
N SER A 117 10.27 3.37 21.09
CA SER A 117 9.37 4.50 21.41
C SER A 117 7.91 4.07 21.65
N LEU A 118 7.56 2.80 21.39
CA LEU A 118 6.22 2.22 21.50
C LEU A 118 5.87 1.64 22.88
N GLY A 119 6.56 2.02 23.96
CA GLY A 119 6.38 1.47 25.32
C GLY A 119 4.92 1.11 25.70
N LYS A 120 4.70 -0.15 26.13
CA LYS A 120 3.47 -0.79 26.69
C LYS A 120 2.08 -0.35 26.17
N LYS A 121 1.97 0.33 25.03
CA LYS A 121 0.69 0.66 24.38
C LYS A 121 0.45 -0.33 23.23
N PRO A 122 -0.78 -0.84 23.05
CA PRO A 122 -1.09 -1.78 21.96
C PRO A 122 -0.79 -1.14 20.60
N LEU A 123 -0.08 -1.87 19.73
CA LEU A 123 0.52 -1.41 18.49
C LEU A 123 -0.49 -0.87 17.46
N ASN A 124 -0.32 0.39 17.04
CA ASN A 124 -1.03 1.05 15.94
C ASN A 124 -0.09 1.32 14.74
N SER A 125 0.66 0.32 14.27
CA SER A 125 1.54 0.47 13.10
C SER A 125 1.15 -0.53 12.01
N CYS A 126 0.73 0.04 10.88
CA CYS A 126 -0.40 -0.41 10.07
C CYS A 126 -0.02 -0.70 8.60
N PHE A 127 -0.43 -1.84 8.05
CA PHE A 127 -0.41 -2.16 6.61
C PHE A 127 -1.79 -1.93 6.03
N GLN A 128 -2.02 -1.38 4.85
CA GLN A 128 -3.37 -0.92 4.55
C GLN A 128 -3.84 -1.37 3.15
N PHE A 129 -4.44 -2.56 3.11
CA PHE A 129 -5.24 -3.03 1.97
C PHE A 129 -6.66 -2.51 2.11
N ALA A 130 -7.12 -1.71 1.14
CA ALA A 130 -8.52 -1.31 1.11
C ALA A 130 -9.31 -2.47 0.50
N LEU A 131 -10.26 -3.01 1.24
CA LEU A 131 -11.36 -3.75 0.65
C LEU A 131 -12.55 -2.80 0.74
N CYS A 132 -12.95 -2.27 -0.41
CA CYS A 132 -14.21 -1.55 -0.56
C CYS A 132 -15.37 -2.56 -0.47
#